data_AF-A0A7V2LAS4-F1
#
_entry.id   AF-A0A7V2LAS4-F1
#
_cell.length_a   1.000
_cell.length_b   1.000
_cell.length_c   1.000
_cell.angle_alpha   90.00
_cell.angle_beta   90.00
_cell.angle_gamma   90.00
#
_symmetry.space_group_name_H-M   'P 1'
#
loop_
_entity.id
_entity.type
_entity.pdbx_description
1 polymer ?
#
loop_
_entity_poly.entity_id
_entity_poly.type
_entity_poly.pdbx_seq_one_letter_code
_entity_poly.pdbx_strand_id
1 'polypeptide(L)'
;MDKKGQNSGRAPGTTTIAPGVLITIARLTALSVPGVAMIASVPGGVNRLFRRGSGEGVRIEVEEDAVSVDLYLILARNTNVREVSRKVQAEVGRAIEDMVGMQVQRIDVHIEDIDYDYEVS
;
A
#
# COMPACT_ATOMS: atom_id res chain seq x y z
N MET A 1 46.36 -34.40 10.37
CA MET A 1 45.02 -34.77 10.86
C MET A 1 44.40 -33.53 11.50
N ASP A 2 44.06 -32.48 10.74
CA ASP A 2 42.89 -32.34 9.83
C ASP A 2 41.58 -32.40 10.65
N LYS A 3 40.67 -31.41 10.74
CA LYS A 3 40.37 -30.21 9.95
C LYS A 3 39.64 -29.19 10.84
N LYS A 4 39.94 -27.91 10.65
CA LYS A 4 39.22 -26.74 11.18
C LYS A 4 37.89 -26.62 10.39
N GLY A 5 36.76 -26.85 11.04
CA GLY A 5 35.43 -26.65 10.45
C GLY A 5 35.17 -25.17 10.21
N GLN A 6 35.27 -24.74 8.94
CA GLN A 6 34.79 -23.43 8.51
C GLN A 6 33.27 -23.48 8.46
N ASN A 7 32.60 -22.91 9.46
CA ASN A 7 31.18 -22.57 9.34
C ASN A 7 31.12 -21.21 8.64
N SER A 8 30.96 -21.26 7.32
CA SER A 8 30.76 -20.08 6.48
C SER A 8 29.41 -19.46 6.83
N GLY A 9 29.42 -18.46 7.72
CA GLY A 9 28.30 -17.57 7.97
C GLY A 9 27.90 -16.89 6.67
N ARG A 10 26.83 -17.38 6.05
CA ARG A 10 26.23 -16.78 4.86
C ARG A 10 25.81 -15.36 5.24
N ALA A 11 26.39 -14.36 4.58
CA ALA A 11 25.95 -12.98 4.73
C ALA A 11 24.43 -12.93 4.51
N PRO A 12 23.65 -12.21 5.35
CA PRO A 12 22.22 -12.07 5.14
C PRO A 12 21.99 -11.52 3.73
N GLY A 13 21.19 -12.22 2.94
CA GLY A 13 20.82 -11.76 1.61
C GLY A 13 20.02 -10.47 1.72
N THR A 14 20.41 -9.43 0.99
CA THR A 14 19.62 -8.21 0.89
C THR A 14 18.39 -8.47 0.02
N THR A 15 17.20 -8.30 0.58
CA THR A 15 15.95 -8.31 -0.20
C THR A 15 15.61 -6.88 -0.58
N THR A 16 15.65 -6.58 -1.87
CA THR A 16 15.33 -5.24 -2.40
C THR A 16 13.96 -5.27 -3.05
N ILE A 17 13.04 -4.43 -2.58
CA ILE A 17 11.69 -4.30 -3.12
C ILE A 17 11.66 -3.11 -4.07
N ALA A 18 11.24 -3.35 -5.32
CA ALA A 18 11.06 -2.26 -6.27
C ALA A 18 9.90 -1.35 -5.78
N PRO A 19 10.04 -0.01 -5.79
CA PRO A 19 9.01 0.90 -5.28
C PRO A 19 7.61 0.69 -5.88
N GLY A 20 7.52 0.26 -7.15
CA GLY A 20 6.23 -0.03 -7.80
C GLY A 20 5.49 -1.24 -7.22
N VAL A 21 6.19 -2.15 -6.53
CA VAL A 21 5.58 -3.31 -5.88
C VAL A 21 4.73 -2.88 -4.69
N LEU A 22 5.21 -1.93 -3.87
CA LEU A 22 4.45 -1.38 -2.74
C LEU A 22 3.14 -0.73 -3.21
N ILE A 23 3.20 0.03 -4.32
CA ILE A 23 2.03 0.64 -4.95
C ILE A 23 1.03 -0.43 -5.37
N THR A 24 1.52 -1.49 -6.01
CA THR A 24 0.68 -2.59 -6.50
C THR A 24 0.00 -3.31 -5.32
N ILE A 25 0.75 -3.62 -4.26
CA ILE A 25 0.23 -4.25 -3.05
C ILE A 25 -0.86 -3.39 -2.41
N ALA A 26 -0.57 -2.11 -2.14
CA ALA A 26 -1.52 -1.20 -1.51
C ALA A 26 -2.79 -1.04 -2.35
N ARG A 27 -2.65 -0.87 -3.67
CA ARG A 27 -3.75 -0.72 -4.62
C ARG A 27 -4.66 -1.95 -4.66
N LEU A 28 -4.08 -3.13 -4.88
CA LEU A 28 -4.85 -4.38 -4.99
C LEU A 28 -5.50 -4.75 -3.66
N THR A 29 -4.82 -4.48 -2.55
CA THR A 29 -5.37 -4.73 -1.21
C THR A 29 -6.50 -3.77 -0.87
N ALA A 30 -6.40 -2.49 -1.22
CA ALA A 30 -7.51 -1.56 -1.05
C ALA A 30 -8.73 -1.97 -1.89
N LEU A 31 -8.52 -2.38 -3.15
CA LEU A 31 -9.59 -2.84 -4.05
C LEU A 31 -10.25 -4.16 -3.60
N SER A 32 -9.56 -4.99 -2.80
CA SER A 32 -10.15 -6.23 -2.29
C SER A 32 -11.09 -6.02 -1.10
N VAL A 33 -11.11 -4.82 -0.52
CA VAL A 33 -11.99 -4.49 0.60
C VAL A 33 -13.42 -4.24 0.08
N PRO A 34 -14.42 -5.01 0.54
CA PRO A 34 -15.81 -4.76 0.17
C PRO A 34 -16.24 -3.35 0.52
N GLY A 35 -16.87 -2.67 -0.44
CA GLY A 35 -17.28 -1.27 -0.34
C GLY A 35 -16.30 -0.27 -0.97
N VAL A 36 -15.10 -0.71 -1.37
CA VAL A 36 -14.23 0.08 -2.25
C VAL A 36 -14.62 -0.21 -3.71
N ALA A 37 -15.13 0.80 -4.41
CA ALA A 37 -15.57 0.66 -5.80
C ALA A 37 -14.37 0.75 -6.75
N MET A 38 -13.54 1.77 -6.55
CA MET A 38 -12.37 2.03 -7.39
C MET A 38 -11.33 2.90 -6.68
N ILE A 39 -10.13 2.93 -7.25
CA ILE A 39 -9.08 3.87 -6.85
C ILE A 39 -9.24 5.15 -7.68
N ALA A 40 -9.31 6.30 -7.00
CA ALA A 40 -9.44 7.61 -7.65
C ALA A 40 -8.12 8.04 -8.28
N SER A 41 -8.14 8.98 -9.23
CA SER A 41 -6.87 9.59 -9.68
C SER A 41 -6.31 10.52 -8.60
N VAL A 42 -4.99 10.51 -8.37
CA VAL A 42 -4.36 11.45 -7.43
C VAL A 42 -4.61 12.89 -7.91
N PRO A 43 -5.14 13.80 -7.07
CA PRO A 43 -5.25 15.22 -7.41
C PRO A 43 -3.86 15.79 -7.74
N GLY A 44 -3.67 16.26 -8.97
CA GLY A 44 -2.37 16.67 -9.50
C GLY A 44 -2.23 18.18 -9.65
N GLY A 45 -1.60 18.84 -8.67
CA GLY A 45 -0.84 20.08 -8.92
C GLY A 45 0.55 19.77 -9.51
N VAL A 46 1.28 20.82 -9.93
CA VAL A 46 2.62 20.82 -10.59
C VAL A 46 3.73 19.93 -9.97
N ASN A 47 3.53 19.34 -8.79
CA ASN A 47 4.49 18.46 -8.10
C ASN A 47 4.58 17.01 -8.63
N ARG A 48 3.84 16.65 -9.69
CA ARG A 48 3.83 15.29 -10.28
C ARG A 48 5.21 14.83 -10.78
N LEU A 49 6.15 15.74 -11.02
CA LEU A 49 7.48 15.42 -11.57
C LEU A 49 8.52 15.02 -10.50
N PHE A 50 8.34 15.41 -9.23
CA PHE A 50 9.38 15.26 -8.20
C PHE A 50 9.17 14.10 -7.23
N ARG A 51 7.98 13.46 -7.22
CA ARG A 51 7.67 12.39 -6.26
C ARG A 51 7.70 11.02 -6.93
N ARG A 52 8.81 10.29 -6.74
CA ARG A 52 8.90 8.86 -7.07
C ARG A 52 7.80 8.10 -6.32
N GLY A 53 7.02 7.31 -7.04
CA GLY A 53 6.01 6.43 -6.44
C GLY A 53 4.57 6.95 -6.39
N SER A 54 4.23 7.98 -7.17
CA SER A 54 2.83 8.39 -7.38
C SER A 54 2.24 7.63 -8.58
N GLY A 55 1.30 6.72 -8.34
CA GLY A 55 0.60 5.99 -9.40
C GLY A 55 -0.87 5.83 -9.06
N GLU A 56 -1.76 6.09 -10.03
CA GLU A 56 -3.19 5.69 -10.00
C GLU A 56 -3.90 5.78 -8.64
N GLY A 57 -3.82 6.90 -7.93
CA GLY A 57 -4.52 7.10 -6.63
C GLY A 57 -3.84 6.53 -5.39
N VAL A 58 -2.60 6.09 -5.50
CA VAL A 58 -1.78 5.67 -4.38
C VAL A 58 -0.50 6.51 -4.36
N ARG A 59 -0.19 7.10 -3.20
CA ARG A 59 1.10 7.74 -2.94
C ARG A 59 1.79 6.99 -1.81
N ILE A 60 3.06 6.68 -2.01
CA ILE A 60 3.90 6.04 -1.02
C ILE A 60 5.14 6.88 -0.78
N GLU A 61 5.43 7.11 0.49
CA GLU A 61 6.68 7.70 0.97
C GLU A 61 7.39 6.65 1.82
N VAL A 62 8.65 6.39 1.49
CA VAL A 62 9.51 5.45 2.24
C VAL A 62 10.61 6.28 2.89
N GLU A 63 10.72 6.16 4.20
CA GLU A 63 11.77 6.79 5.00
C GLU A 63 12.41 5.69 5.86
N GLU A 64 13.72 5.48 5.67
CA GLU A 64 14.46 4.36 6.27
C GLU A 64 13.80 3.01 5.91
N ASP A 65 13.22 2.31 6.87
CA ASP A 65 12.51 1.03 6.71
C ASP A 65 11.00 1.14 6.99
N ALA A 66 10.49 2.38 7.00
CA ALA A 66 9.12 2.66 7.33
C ALA A 66 8.39 3.31 6.15
N VAL A 67 7.10 2.98 6.01
CA VAL A 67 6.27 3.43 4.90
C VAL A 67 5.06 4.23 5.37
N SER A 68 4.80 5.32 4.65
CA SER A 68 3.56 6.09 4.74
C SER A 68 2.80 5.96 3.43
N VAL A 69 1.48 5.72 3.52
CA VAL A 69 0.62 5.48 2.37
C VAL A 69 -0.54 6.48 2.38
N ASP A 70 -0.75 7.20 1.28
CA ASP A 70 -2.02 7.87 0.98
C ASP A 70 -2.78 7.06 -0.07
N LEU A 71 -4.05 6.76 0.22
CA LEU A 71 -4.98 6.09 -0.68
C LEU A 71 -6.12 7.03 -1.02
N TYR A 72 -6.38 7.22 -2.31
CA TYR A 72 -7.48 8.02 -2.82
C TYR A 72 -8.53 7.06 -3.40
N LEU A 73 -9.69 6.97 -2.76
CA LEU A 73 -10.70 5.94 -3.03
C LEU A 73 -12.04 6.54 -3.43
N ILE A 74 -12.78 5.80 -4.24
CA ILE A 74 -14.20 5.98 -4.46
C ILE A 74 -14.90 4.79 -3.82
N LEU A 75 -15.86 5.05 -2.94
CA LEU A 75 -16.59 4.00 -2.23
C LEU A 75 -17.93 3.72 -2.89
N ALA A 76 -18.42 2.51 -2.74
CA ALA A 76 -19.77 2.15 -3.16
C ALA A 76 -20.83 2.86 -2.30
N ARG A 77 -21.98 3.18 -2.89
CA ARG A 77 -23.17 3.63 -2.15
C ARG A 77 -23.54 2.67 -1.02
N ASN A 78 -24.26 3.18 -0.02
CA ASN A 78 -24.73 2.42 1.14
C ASN A 78 -23.62 1.75 1.98
N THR A 79 -22.37 2.17 1.80
CA THR A 79 -21.24 1.72 2.62
C THR A 79 -21.07 2.63 3.83
N ASN A 80 -20.72 2.04 4.97
CA ASN A 80 -20.22 2.83 6.11
C ASN A 80 -18.78 3.26 5.84
N VAL A 81 -18.62 4.53 5.44
CA VAL A 81 -17.32 5.13 5.10
C VAL A 81 -16.28 4.88 6.20
N ARG A 82 -16.63 5.08 7.47
CA ARG A 82 -15.69 4.91 8.59
C ARG A 82 -15.23 3.47 8.74
N GLU A 83 -16.15 2.53 8.60
CA GLU A 83 -15.86 1.10 8.73
C GLU A 83 -14.97 0.62 7.58
N VAL A 84 -15.30 1.00 6.34
CA VAL A 84 -14.50 0.63 5.17
C VAL A 84 -13.14 1.28 5.18
N SER A 85 -13.00 2.57 5.51
CA SER A 85 -11.69 3.21 5.65
C SER A 85 -10.82 2.50 6.69
N ARG A 86 -11.38 2.12 7.86
CA ARG A 86 -10.64 1.36 8.88
C ARG A 86 -10.22 -0.02 8.38
N LYS A 87 -11.09 -0.69 7.63
CA LYS A 87 -10.78 -1.99 7.05
C LYS A 87 -9.67 -1.88 6.01
N VAL A 88 -9.73 -0.89 5.12
CA VAL A 88 -8.65 -0.58 4.18
C VAL A 88 -7.33 -0.36 4.89
N GLN A 89 -7.29 0.48 5.93
CA GLN A 89 -6.09 0.71 6.73
C GLN A 89 -5.52 -0.59 7.31
N ALA A 90 -6.38 -1.43 7.88
CA ALA A 90 -5.97 -2.68 8.51
C ALA A 90 -5.50 -3.75 7.50
N GLU A 91 -6.15 -3.88 6.34
CA GLU A 91 -5.76 -4.85 5.31
C GLU A 91 -4.48 -4.41 4.60
N VAL A 92 -4.36 -3.13 4.21
CA VAL A 92 -3.17 -2.59 3.54
C VAL A 92 -1.96 -2.63 4.49
N GLY A 93 -2.16 -2.27 5.76
CA GLY A 93 -1.10 -2.32 6.76
C GLY A 93 -0.54 -3.73 6.91
N ARG A 94 -1.41 -4.72 7.11
CA ARG A 94 -1.02 -6.13 7.17
C ARG A 94 -0.35 -6.62 5.90
N ALA A 95 -0.86 -6.28 4.72
CA ALA A 95 -0.24 -6.72 3.48
C ALA A 95 1.20 -6.21 3.33
N ILE A 96 1.47 -4.97 3.74
CA ILE A 96 2.83 -4.41 3.71
C ILE A 96 3.71 -5.08 4.77
N GLU A 97 3.24 -5.19 6.00
CA GLU A 97 4.02 -5.78 7.10
C GLU A 97 4.31 -7.27 6.86
N ASP A 98 3.30 -8.05 6.47
CA ASP A 98 3.40 -9.50 6.32
C ASP A 98 4.12 -9.92 5.03
N MET A 99 3.88 -9.22 3.91
CA MET A 99 4.47 -9.62 2.61
C MET A 99 5.84 -8.99 2.37
N VAL A 100 6.05 -7.77 2.86
CA VAL A 100 7.26 -6.98 2.57
C VAL A 100 8.18 -6.87 3.77
N GLY A 101 7.65 -6.95 5.00
CA GLY A 101 8.45 -6.83 6.22
C GLY A 101 8.83 -5.39 6.58
N MET A 102 8.11 -4.41 6.05
CA MET A 102 8.34 -2.98 6.33
C MET A 102 7.36 -2.48 7.38
N GLN A 103 7.81 -1.58 8.25
CA GLN A 103 6.95 -0.98 9.27
C GLN A 103 6.01 0.06 8.63
N VAL A 104 4.73 0.03 8.99
CA VAL A 104 3.77 1.05 8.52
C VAL A 104 3.68 2.17 9.55
N GLN A 105 4.05 3.40 9.16
CA GLN A 105 3.92 4.59 10.00
C GLN A 105 2.50 5.14 10.01
N ARG A 106 1.92 5.33 8.82
CA ARG A 106 0.54 5.77 8.67
C ARG A 106 -0.07 5.30 7.35
N ILE A 107 -1.39 5.16 7.37
CA ILE A 107 -2.21 4.96 6.18
C ILE A 107 -3.34 5.97 6.22
N ASP A 108 -3.29 6.95 5.32
CA ASP A 108 -4.31 7.99 5.15
C ASP A 108 -5.25 7.58 4.02
N VAL A 109 -6.55 7.55 4.31
CA VAL A 109 -7.59 7.18 3.34
C VAL A 109 -8.41 8.43 3.01
N HIS A 110 -8.27 8.90 1.79
CA HIS A 110 -9.00 10.02 1.20
C HIS A 110 -10.16 9.47 0.38
N ILE A 111 -11.38 9.93 0.66
CA ILE A 111 -12.57 9.55 -0.10
C ILE A 111 -12.91 10.67 -1.07
N GLU A 112 -12.74 10.40 -2.35
CA GLU A 112 -12.88 11.41 -3.41
C GLU A 112 -14.31 11.46 -3.97
N ASP A 113 -15.02 10.34 -3.99
CA ASP A 113 -16.41 10.27 -4.47
C ASP A 113 -17.13 9.03 -3.92
N ILE A 114 -18.45 8.96 -4.16
CA ILE A 114 -19.30 7.80 -3.94
C ILE A 114 -19.87 7.31 -5.27
N ASP A 115 -19.60 6.06 -5.61
CA ASP A 115 -20.18 5.40 -6.78
C ASP A 115 -21.60 4.90 -6.47
N TYR A 116 -22.58 5.49 -7.14
CA TYR A 116 -23.99 5.14 -7.01
C TYR A 116 -24.44 4.01 -7.95
N ASP A 117 -23.65 3.67 -8.95
CA ASP A 117 -23.93 2.62 -9.93
C ASP A 117 -23.20 1.30 -9.58
N TYR A 118 -22.36 1.32 -8.55
CA TYR A 118 -21.68 0.13 -8.05
C TYR A 118 -22.68 -0.88 -7.47
N GLU A 119 -22.87 -1.98 -8.20
CA GLU A 119 -23.55 -3.18 -7.71
C GLU A 119 -22.52 -4.27 -7.45
N VAL A 120 -22.58 -4.90 -6.27
CA VAL A 120 -21.73 -6.04 -5.94
C VAL A 120 -22.19 -7.22 -6.80
N SER A 121 -21.46 -7.51 -7.88
CA SER A 121 -21.67 -8.68 -8.73
C SER A 121 -21.30 -9.99 -8.04
#